data_AF-A0A5J6WMD5-F1
#
_entry.id   AF-A0A5J6WMD5-F1
#
_cell.length_a   1.000
_cell.length_b   1.000
_cell.length_c   1.000
_cell.angle_alpha   90.00
_cell.angle_beta   90.00
_cell.angle_gamma   90.00
#
_symmetry.space_group_name_H-M   'P 1'
#
loop_
_entity.id
_entity.type
_entity.pdbx_description
1 polymer ?
#
loop_
_entity_poly.entity_id
_entity_poly.type
_entity_poly.pdbx_seq_one_letter_code
_entity_poly.pdbx_strand_id
1 'polypeptide(L)'
;MNHSQQQRFNYLYEQHLTNLRLQGKRPATIDAYSRAVRRISAYFDKSPDGLTTADLKDYFNSLIQTHSWSTVKIDRNGLQFFYR
;
A
#
# COMPACT_ATOMS: atom_id res chain seq x y z
N MET A 1 8.66 12.78 0.35
CA MET A 1 7.56 13.25 -0.49
C MET A 1 7.51 14.75 -0.34
N ASN A 2 7.20 15.49 -1.41
CA ASN A 2 6.93 16.93 -1.25
C ASN A 2 5.55 17.17 -0.60
N HIS A 3 5.26 18.41 -0.20
CA HIS A 3 4.02 18.75 0.51
C HIS A 3 2.75 18.36 -0.26
N SER A 4 2.71 18.60 -1.57
CA SER A 4 1.58 18.24 -2.43
C SER A 4 1.38 16.72 -2.49
N GLN A 5 2.47 15.96 -2.66
CA GLN A 5 2.43 14.50 -2.63
C GLN A 5 2.01 13.96 -1.27
N GLN A 6 2.39 14.60 -0.17
CA GLN A 6 1.96 14.19 1.17
C GLN A 6 0.46 14.40 1.39
N GLN A 7 -0.07 15.54 0.94
CA GLN A 7 -1.52 15.79 0.98
C GLN A 7 -2.28 14.78 0.13
N ARG A 8 -1.75 14.47 -1.06
CA ARG A 8 -2.29 13.44 -1.95
C ARG A 8 -2.28 12.06 -1.31
N PHE A 9 -1.16 11.68 -0.69
CA PHE A 9 -1.03 10.43 0.06
C PHE A 9 -2.08 10.35 1.17
N ASN A 10 -2.21 11.38 2.01
CA ASN A 10 -3.15 11.40 3.12
C ASN A 10 -4.61 11.22 2.64
N TYR A 11 -4.98 11.92 1.57
CA TYR A 11 -6.31 11.79 0.97
C TYR A 11 -6.57 10.36 0.50
N LEU A 12 -5.66 9.77 -0.28
CA LEU A 12 -5.80 8.41 -0.80
C LEU A 12 -5.80 7.36 0.30
N TYR A 13 -5.01 7.58 1.35
CA TYR A 13 -4.95 6.70 2.51
C TYR A 13 -6.28 6.67 3.26
N GLU A 14 -6.91 7.82 3.50
CA GLU A 14 -8.24 7.87 4.12
C GLU A 14 -9.33 7.24 3.25
N GLN A 15 -9.27 7.43 1.93
CA GLN A 15 -10.17 6.74 1.00
C GLN A 15 -9.97 5.22 1.07
N HIS A 16 -8.73 4.74 1.10
CA HIS A 16 -8.43 3.32 1.24
C HIS A 16 -8.99 2.73 2.53
N LEU A 17 -8.81 3.41 3.67
CA LEU A 17 -9.39 2.99 4.95
C LEU A 17 -10.92 2.91 4.90
N THR A 18 -11.54 3.92 4.29
CA THR A 18 -13.00 3.97 4.10
C THR A 18 -13.48 2.79 3.24
N ASN A 19 -12.83 2.53 2.11
CA ASN A 19 -13.18 1.43 1.20
C ASN A 19 -13.04 0.06 1.87
N LEU A 20 -11.99 -0.14 2.68
CA LEU A 20 -11.82 -1.37 3.45
C LEU A 20 -12.94 -1.59 4.47
N ARG A 21 -13.38 -0.52 5.16
CA ARG A 21 -14.52 -0.56 6.10
C ARG A 21 -15.83 -0.85 5.36
N LEU A 22 -16.07 -0.20 4.23
CA LEU A 22 -17.28 -0.40 3.41
C LEU A 22 -17.38 -1.83 2.87
N GLN A 23 -16.26 -2.49 2.58
CA GLN A 23 -16.24 -3.91 2.22
C GLN A 23 -16.29 -4.88 3.42
N GLY A 24 -16.55 -4.38 4.63
CA GLY A 24 -16.68 -5.21 5.83
C GLY A 24 -15.40 -5.98 6.20
N LYS A 25 -14.21 -5.46 5.84
CA LYS A 25 -12.94 -6.11 6.22
C LYS A 25 -12.77 -6.08 7.73
N ARG A 26 -12.21 -7.16 8.29
CA ARG A 26 -11.91 -7.25 9.73
C ARG A 26 -10.85 -6.19 10.11
N PRO A 27 -10.85 -5.68 11.36
CA PRO A 27 -9.88 -4.69 11.81
C PRO A 27 -8.41 -5.08 11.54
N ALA A 28 -8.05 -6.35 11.77
CA ALA A 28 -6.71 -6.85 11.47
C ALA A 28 -6.35 -6.79 9.98
N THR A 29 -7.33 -7.02 9.08
CA THR A 29 -7.14 -6.88 7.63
C THR A 29 -7.01 -5.42 7.23
N ILE A 30 -7.79 -4.52 7.85
CA ILE A 30 -7.69 -3.08 7.60
C ILE A 30 -6.28 -2.58 7.95
N ASP A 31 -5.79 -2.93 9.14
CA ASP A 31 -4.44 -2.58 9.58
C ASP A 31 -3.37 -3.18 8.65
N ALA A 32 -3.49 -4.46 8.30
CA ALA A 32 -2.55 -5.13 7.41
C ALA A 32 -2.49 -4.52 6.01
N TYR A 33 -3.63 -4.25 5.38
CA TYR A 33 -3.68 -3.70 4.03
C TYR A 33 -3.25 -2.24 3.99
N SER A 34 -3.69 -1.44 4.97
CA SER A 34 -3.26 -0.05 5.07
C SER A 34 -1.76 0.09 5.39
N ARG A 35 -1.16 -0.88 6.11
CA ARG A 35 0.30 -0.96 6.28
C ARG A 35 1.01 -1.14 4.94
N ALA A 36 0.49 -1.98 4.04
CA ALA A 36 1.09 -2.19 2.72
C ALA A 36 1.20 -0.89 1.91
N VAL A 37 0.12 -0.09 1.90
CA VAL A 37 0.09 1.22 1.23
C VAL A 37 1.12 2.18 1.82
N ARG A 38 1.19 2.28 3.17
CA ARG A 38 2.21 3.09 3.84
C ARG A 38 3.62 2.66 3.49
N ARG A 39 3.86 1.34 3.47
CA ARG A 39 5.21 0.78 3.29
C ARG A 39 5.74 1.00 1.88
N ILE A 40 4.91 0.81 0.85
CA ILE A 40 5.34 1.05 -0.54
C ILE A 40 5.54 2.55 -0.82
N SER A 41 4.69 3.42 -0.26
CA SER A 41 4.86 4.86 -0.41
C SER A 41 6.13 5.36 0.29
N ALA A 42 6.45 4.83 1.46
CA ALA A 42 7.71 5.12 2.15
C ALA A 42 8.93 4.58 1.38
N TYR A 43 8.81 3.40 0.76
CA TYR A 43 9.89 2.79 -0.01
C TYR A 43 10.33 3.65 -1.21
N PHE A 44 9.38 4.23 -1.94
CA PHE A 44 9.67 5.08 -3.10
C PHE A 44 9.71 6.57 -2.82
N ASP A 45 9.36 6.97 -1.60
CA ASP A 45 9.12 8.36 -1.22
C ASP A 45 8.12 9.09 -2.16
N LYS A 46 7.06 8.37 -2.56
CA LYS A 46 6.04 8.82 -3.54
C LYS A 46 4.62 8.45 -3.12
N SER A 47 3.67 9.28 -3.57
CA SER A 47 2.24 8.96 -3.46
C SER A 47 1.91 7.68 -4.23
N PRO A 48 1.06 6.78 -3.70
CA PRO A 48 0.85 5.45 -4.27
C PRO A 48 0.18 5.50 -5.65
N ASP A 49 -0.60 6.54 -5.96
CA ASP A 49 -1.19 6.76 -7.30
C ASP A 49 -0.16 7.14 -8.38
N GLY A 50 1.05 7.54 -7.99
CA GLY A 50 2.15 7.84 -8.91
C GLY A 50 3.08 6.64 -9.18
N LEU A 51 2.81 5.47 -8.61
CA LEU A 51 3.63 4.28 -8.79
C LEU A 51 3.26 3.54 -10.08
N THR A 52 4.28 3.10 -10.80
CA THR A 52 4.15 2.32 -12.03
C THR A 52 4.24 0.82 -11.74
N THR A 53 3.89 -0.01 -12.73
CA THR A 53 4.10 -1.46 -12.65
C THR A 53 5.58 -1.83 -12.45
N ALA A 54 6.52 -1.02 -12.94
CA ALA A 54 7.95 -1.25 -12.72
C ALA A 54 8.31 -1.04 -11.23
N ASP A 55 7.82 0.05 -10.62
CA ASP A 55 7.99 0.30 -9.19
C ASP A 55 7.41 -0.86 -8.34
N LEU A 56 6.23 -1.37 -8.71
CA LEU A 56 5.66 -2.53 -8.01
C LEU A 56 6.56 -3.77 -8.09
N LYS A 57 7.15 -4.05 -9.26
CA LYS A 57 8.08 -5.19 -9.43
C LYS A 57 9.33 -5.01 -8.57
N ASP A 58 9.91 -3.82 -8.57
CA ASP A 58 11.11 -3.51 -7.80
C ASP A 58 10.85 -3.64 -6.29
N TYR A 59 9.70 -3.14 -5.82
CA TYR A 59 9.27 -3.29 -4.43
C TYR A 59 9.13 -4.76 -4.02
N PHE A 60 8.40 -5.56 -4.79
CA PHE A 60 8.20 -6.97 -4.44
C PHE A 60 9.48 -7.80 -4.57
N ASN A 61 10.35 -7.49 -5.52
CA ASN A 61 11.66 -8.13 -5.63
C ASN A 61 12.50 -7.88 -4.38
N SER A 62 12.57 -6.63 -3.91
CA SER A 62 13.24 -6.27 -2.65
C SER A 62 12.58 -6.91 -1.42
N LEU A 63 11.26 -6.95 -1.40
CA LEU A 63 10.50 -7.45 -0.26
C LEU A 63 10.68 -8.96 -0.04
N ILE A 64 10.75 -9.75 -1.11
CA ILE A 64 10.95 -11.21 -1.04
C ILE A 64 12.32 -11.56 -0.44
N GLN A 65 13.33 -10.70 -0.59
CA GLN A 65 14.67 -10.93 -0.02
C GLN A 65 14.72 -10.69 1.50
N THR A 66 13.77 -9.93 2.06
CA THR A 66 13.85 -9.42 3.43
C THR A 66 12.71 -9.87 4.33
N HIS A 67 11.61 -10.37 3.77
CA HIS A 67 10.41 -10.72 4.51
C HIS A 67 9.87 -12.11 4.14
N SER A 68 9.06 -12.67 5.04
CA SER A 68 8.38 -13.93 4.81
C SER A 68 7.39 -13.84 3.64
N TRP A 69 7.14 -14.99 2.99
CA TRP A 69 6.08 -15.11 1.98
C TRP A 69 4.69 -14.74 2.49
N SER A 70 4.40 -14.91 3.79
CA SER A 70 3.14 -14.44 4.37
C SER A 70 3.03 -12.91 4.30
N THR A 71 4.11 -12.19 4.58
CA THR A 71 4.18 -10.73 4.49
C THR A 71 4.03 -10.26 3.05
N VAL A 72 4.76 -10.88 2.12
CA VAL A 72 4.68 -10.57 0.67
C VAL A 72 3.24 -10.71 0.16
N LYS A 73 2.54 -11.78 0.55
CA LYS A 73 1.15 -12.01 0.18
C LYS A 73 0.20 -10.95 0.74
N ILE A 74 0.37 -10.57 2.02
CA ILE A 74 -0.45 -9.53 2.65
C ILE A 74 -0.28 -8.20 1.91
N ASP A 75 0.96 -7.81 1.63
CA ASP A 75 1.26 -6.58 0.90
C ASP A 75 0.67 -6.59 -0.50
N ARG A 76 0.85 -7.69 -1.24
CA ARG A 76 0.27 -7.84 -2.58
C ARG A 76 -1.23 -7.70 -2.57
N ASN A 77 -1.93 -8.34 -1.62
CA ASN A 77 -3.38 -8.25 -1.54
C ASN A 77 -3.86 -6.86 -1.11
N GLY A 78 -3.13 -6.19 -0.21
CA GLY A 78 -3.43 -4.83 0.21
C GLY A 78 -3.28 -3.82 -0.93
N LEU A 79 -2.20 -3.92 -1.69
CA LEU A 79 -1.97 -3.07 -2.86
C LEU A 79 -2.91 -3.41 -4.01
N GLN A 80 -3.22 -4.68 -4.24
CA GLN A 80 -4.23 -5.07 -5.22
C GLN A 80 -5.61 -4.52 -4.86
N PHE A 81 -5.96 -4.45 -3.57
CA PHE A 81 -7.18 -3.78 -3.14
C PHE A 81 -7.13 -2.28 -3.36
N PHE A 82 -5.97 -1.65 -3.13
CA PHE A 82 -5.81 -0.20 -3.31
C PHE A 82 -5.95 0.26 -4.76
N TYR A 83 -5.39 -0.49 -5.72
CA TYR A 83 -5.36 -0.12 -7.14
C TYR A 83 -6.55 -0.60 -7.98
N ARG A 84 -7.45 -1.40 -7.40
CA ARG A 84 -8.66 -1.89 -8.06
C ARG A 84 -9.84 -0.97 -7.76
#